data_AF-A0A8T1QLW5-F1
#
_entry.id   AF-A0A8T1QLW5-F1
#
_cell.length_a   1.000
_cell.length_b   1.000
_cell.length_c   1.000
_cell.angle_alpha   90.00
_cell.angle_beta   90.00
_cell.angle_gamma   90.00
#
_symmetry.space_group_name_H-M   'P 1'
#
loop_
_entity.id
_entity.type
_entity.pdbx_description
1 polymer ?
#
loop_
_entity_poly.entity_id
_entity_poly.type
_entity_poly.pdbx_seq_one_letter_code
_entity_poly.pdbx_strand_id
1 'polypeptide(L)'
;MHCSHKTEVELIWGPPGVASCVTELMKEALETDDSFCSLGDIILFGNKERLKLGSDIEEIYLDYRVQRLTKCLGHLTGWTDSMIYLLEDCVSEYRMLLENESTRERENSKEKEIKEESREETDASSETYKSFLDFVRKRFVSISSPPKECFLELCKHLPKSYTQSNFKNMISLIGLHESFGTLLFQDSVESEVLEELFSREKVVGDTPQPLMDIPFQLQARRRECLSVLKTLQGSFNELGMTEESIKDFCLQAASLLLCTASTSYKLHSVKMRPPRILVIDEAAQLKECESAIPLQLRGLRHAILVGDELQLPAMVESNISREAGFGRSLFERMSSLGHSKHLLNIQYRMHPSISSFPNMNFYSNRILDAPNVKRKGYEKHYLPGPMFGTYSFINIVDGREEQGYVGYGWRNLVEVAVVMKILLNLYKGNYI
;
A
#
# COMPACT_ATOMS: atom_id res chain seq x y z
N MET A 1 -24.05 16.27 15.71
CA MET A 1 -23.95 16.64 14.28
C MET A 1 -23.40 15.44 13.53
N HIS A 2 -24.24 14.71 12.82
CA HIS A 2 -23.78 13.65 11.91
C HIS A 2 -23.16 14.32 10.68
N CYS A 3 -21.85 14.17 10.53
CA CYS A 3 -21.09 14.76 9.45
C CYS A 3 -21.30 13.92 8.18
N SER A 4 -22.15 14.38 7.27
CA SER A 4 -22.46 13.75 5.99
C SER A 4 -21.43 14.13 4.90
N HIS A 5 -20.14 14.20 5.24
CA HIS A 5 -19.07 14.57 4.29
C HIS A 5 -18.46 13.38 3.51
N LYS A 6 -19.04 12.18 3.59
CA LYS A 6 -18.51 10.95 2.95
C LYS A 6 -18.46 10.94 1.40
N THR A 7 -18.50 12.08 0.71
CA THR A 7 -18.50 12.13 -0.76
C THR A 7 -17.61 13.21 -1.40
N GLU A 8 -16.83 13.98 -0.64
CA GLU A 8 -15.92 14.96 -1.23
C GLU A 8 -14.49 14.41 -1.28
N VAL A 9 -13.86 14.49 -2.46
CA VAL A 9 -12.44 14.14 -2.61
C VAL A 9 -11.61 15.27 -2.02
N GLU A 10 -10.72 14.92 -1.10
CA GLU A 10 -9.75 15.84 -0.48
C GLU A 10 -8.35 15.58 -1.05
N LEU A 11 -7.64 16.65 -1.38
CA LEU A 11 -6.23 16.58 -1.75
C LEU A 11 -5.40 17.21 -0.65
N ILE A 12 -4.51 16.44 -0.04
CA ILE A 12 -3.60 16.89 1.00
C ILE A 12 -2.17 16.79 0.47
N TRP A 13 -1.47 17.92 0.45
CA TRP A 13 -0.02 17.96 0.36
C TRP A 13 0.56 18.03 1.77
N GLY A 14 1.64 17.29 2.00
CA GLY A 14 2.44 17.43 3.20
C GLY A 14 3.68 16.54 3.17
N PRO A 15 4.62 16.76 4.09
CA PRO A 15 5.75 15.86 4.28
C PRO A 15 5.26 14.44 4.62
N PRO A 16 6.12 13.41 4.48
CA PRO A 16 5.74 12.01 4.74
C PRO A 16 5.08 11.78 6.11
N GLY A 17 5.47 12.55 7.13
CA GLY A 17 4.86 12.47 8.47
C GLY A 17 3.37 12.83 8.50
N VAL A 18 2.87 13.66 7.58
CA VAL A 18 1.43 13.92 7.44
C VAL A 18 0.72 12.68 6.96
N ALA A 19 1.26 12.00 5.95
CA ALA A 19 0.68 10.77 5.43
C ALA A 19 0.65 9.69 6.53
N SER A 20 1.72 9.54 7.31
CA SER A 20 1.76 8.63 8.46
C SER A 20 0.68 8.97 9.50
N CYS A 21 0.60 10.23 9.92
CA CYS A 21 -0.37 10.66 10.93
C CYS A 21 -1.82 10.47 10.47
N VAL A 22 -2.13 10.84 9.22
CA VAL A 22 -3.45 10.64 8.61
C VAL A 22 -3.80 9.16 8.54
N THR A 23 -2.84 8.32 8.15
CA THR A 23 -3.04 6.87 8.05
C THR A 23 -3.34 6.27 9.42
N GLU A 24 -2.59 6.63 10.46
CA GLU A 24 -2.80 6.14 11.82
C GLU A 24 -4.15 6.61 12.39
N LEU A 25 -4.52 7.89 12.21
CA LEU A 25 -5.83 8.39 12.63
C LEU A 25 -6.99 7.66 11.94
N MET A 26 -6.80 7.30 10.67
CA MET A 26 -7.81 6.54 9.93
C MET A 26 -7.90 5.09 10.39
N LYS A 27 -6.76 4.44 10.69
CA LYS A 27 -6.74 3.11 11.29
C LYS A 27 -7.45 3.11 12.65
N GLU A 28 -7.13 4.07 13.53
CA GLU A 28 -7.79 4.24 14.83
C GLU A 28 -9.30 4.45 14.68
N ALA A 29 -9.73 5.28 13.72
CA ALA A 29 -11.14 5.51 13.45
C ALA A 29 -11.85 4.25 12.94
N LEU A 30 -11.19 3.46 12.10
CA LEU A 30 -11.73 2.22 11.55
C LEU A 30 -11.81 1.08 12.59
N GLU A 31 -10.89 1.01 13.55
CA GLU A 31 -10.95 0.02 14.65
C GLU A 31 -12.19 0.19 15.53
N THR A 32 -12.75 1.40 15.62
CA THR A 32 -13.97 1.66 16.41
C THR A 32 -15.26 1.22 15.73
N ASP A 33 -15.23 0.98 14.43
CA ASP A 33 -16.38 0.68 13.59
C ASP A 33 -16.16 -0.74 13.05
N ASP A 34 -16.68 -1.78 13.73
CA ASP A 34 -16.50 -3.26 13.61
C ASP A 34 -16.62 -3.83 12.16
N SER A 35 -15.87 -3.23 11.26
CA SER A 35 -16.02 -3.22 9.81
C SER A 35 -14.61 -3.23 9.23
N PHE A 36 -14.45 -3.91 8.11
CA PHE A 36 -13.15 -4.15 7.52
C PHE A 36 -12.37 -2.83 7.28
N CYS A 37 -11.16 -2.73 7.83
CA CYS A 37 -10.24 -1.61 7.61
C CYS A 37 -9.70 -1.65 6.18
N SER A 38 -10.42 -1.05 5.24
CA SER A 38 -9.88 -0.78 3.90
C SER A 38 -9.13 0.55 3.93
N LEU A 39 -7.88 0.53 3.47
CA LEU A 39 -7.11 1.74 3.16
C LEU A 39 -7.26 2.14 1.68
N GLY A 40 -8.13 1.45 0.94
CA GLY A 40 -8.38 1.65 -0.48
C GLY A 40 -8.87 3.05 -0.84
N ASP A 41 -9.50 3.76 0.11
CA ASP A 41 -10.00 5.12 -0.06
C ASP A 41 -8.90 6.19 0.03
N ILE A 42 -7.70 5.84 0.52
CA ILE A 42 -6.56 6.73 0.70
C ILE A 42 -5.47 6.34 -0.28
N ILE A 43 -4.94 7.30 -1.03
CA ILE A 43 -3.82 7.09 -1.96
C ILE A 43 -2.72 8.10 -1.69
N LEU A 44 -1.51 7.60 -1.50
CA LEU A 44 -0.27 8.35 -1.57
C LEU A 44 0.42 8.10 -2.91
N PHE A 45 0.74 9.15 -3.66
CA PHE A 45 1.53 9.01 -4.88
C PHE A 45 2.56 10.13 -5.01
N GLY A 46 3.69 9.82 -5.64
CA GLY A 46 4.75 10.79 -5.86
C GLY A 46 6.08 10.12 -6.15
N ASN A 47 7.16 10.87 -6.04
CA ASN A 47 8.50 10.29 -6.22
C ASN A 47 8.89 9.50 -4.95
N LYS A 48 9.11 8.20 -5.10
CA LYS A 48 9.45 7.27 -4.01
C LYS A 48 10.69 7.71 -3.20
N GLU A 49 11.74 8.19 -3.88
CA GLU A 49 12.99 8.62 -3.23
C GLU A 49 12.77 9.87 -2.36
N ARG A 50 11.96 10.82 -2.85
CA ARG A 50 11.64 12.05 -2.11
C ARG A 50 10.69 11.82 -0.95
N LEU A 51 9.75 10.88 -1.09
CA LEU A 51 8.78 10.55 -0.06
C LEU A 51 9.38 9.73 1.09
N LYS A 52 10.58 9.14 0.95
CA LYS A 52 11.27 8.36 1.99
C LYS A 52 10.30 7.44 2.76
N LEU A 53 9.55 6.63 2.01
CA LEU A 53 8.45 5.84 2.54
C LEU A 53 8.91 4.92 3.68
N GLY A 54 8.23 5.02 4.82
CA GLY A 54 8.32 4.02 5.88
C GLY A 54 7.35 2.86 5.63
N SER A 55 7.50 1.76 6.39
CA SER A 55 6.62 0.60 6.32
C SER A 55 5.17 0.91 6.72
N ASP A 56 4.97 2.00 7.46
CA ASP A 56 3.68 2.48 7.98
C ASP A 56 2.77 3.07 6.90
N ILE A 57 3.34 3.57 5.80
CA ILE A 57 2.62 4.24 4.70
C ILE A 57 2.75 3.54 3.34
N GLU A 58 3.47 2.42 3.28
CA GLU A 58 3.65 1.65 2.04
C GLU A 58 2.30 1.12 1.50
N GLU A 59 1.37 0.73 2.37
CA GLU A 59 0.04 0.20 1.99
C GLU A 59 -0.86 1.21 1.27
N ILE A 60 -0.64 2.51 1.50
CA ILE A 60 -1.34 3.59 0.81
C ILE A 60 -0.59 4.10 -0.43
N TYR A 61 0.65 3.67 -0.65
CA TYR A 61 1.42 4.08 -1.81
C TYR A 61 0.89 3.46 -3.10
N LEU A 62 0.62 4.29 -4.12
CA LEU A 62 -0.06 3.90 -5.35
C LEU A 62 0.65 2.77 -6.10
N ASP A 63 1.96 2.87 -6.33
CA ASP A 63 2.65 1.84 -7.11
C ASP A 63 2.74 0.51 -6.34
N TYR A 64 2.88 0.55 -5.00
CA TYR A 64 2.84 -0.65 -4.17
C TYR A 64 1.47 -1.31 -4.28
N ARG A 65 0.39 -0.52 -4.12
CA ARG A 65 -0.98 -0.98 -4.26
C ARG A 65 -1.24 -1.65 -5.61
N VAL A 66 -0.83 -0.98 -6.69
CA VAL A 66 -0.98 -1.50 -8.05
C VAL A 66 -0.25 -2.83 -8.21
N GLN A 67 0.98 -2.94 -7.69
CA GLN A 67 1.73 -4.20 -7.72
C GLN A 67 0.98 -5.33 -7.01
N ARG A 68 0.39 -5.07 -5.82
CA ARG A 68 -0.40 -6.05 -5.07
C ARG A 68 -1.67 -6.46 -5.84
N LEU A 69 -2.41 -5.49 -6.36
CA LEU A 69 -3.64 -5.73 -7.12
C LEU A 69 -3.37 -6.48 -8.43
N THR A 70 -2.35 -6.09 -9.19
CA THR A 70 -1.94 -6.78 -10.42
C THR A 70 -1.60 -8.24 -10.15
N LYS A 71 -0.90 -8.54 -9.05
CA LYS A 71 -0.62 -9.93 -8.65
C LYS A 71 -1.90 -10.74 -8.43
N CYS A 72 -2.90 -10.15 -7.76
CA CYS A 72 -4.18 -10.79 -7.46
C CYS A 72 -5.11 -10.93 -8.67
N LEU A 73 -5.04 -10.01 -9.62
CA LEU A 73 -5.93 -9.92 -10.78
C LEU A 73 -5.32 -10.50 -12.07
N GLY A 74 -4.03 -10.82 -12.10
CA GLY A 74 -3.35 -11.31 -13.30
C GLY A 74 -3.84 -12.68 -13.77
N HIS A 75 -3.94 -12.90 -15.08
CA HIS A 75 -4.43 -14.15 -15.67
C HIS A 75 -3.66 -15.42 -15.24
N LEU A 76 -2.34 -15.30 -15.02
CA LEU A 76 -1.46 -16.43 -14.65
C LEU A 76 -1.12 -16.50 -13.15
N THR A 77 -1.35 -15.42 -12.41
CA THR A 77 -0.98 -15.29 -10.97
C THR A 77 -2.19 -15.12 -10.06
N GLY A 78 -3.35 -14.80 -10.64
CA GLY A 78 -4.61 -14.56 -9.97
C GLY A 78 -5.41 -15.84 -9.75
N TRP A 79 -6.45 -15.70 -8.94
CA TRP A 79 -7.23 -16.81 -8.41
C TRP A 79 -8.45 -17.17 -9.26
N THR A 80 -8.98 -16.24 -10.07
CA THR A 80 -10.22 -16.46 -10.84
C THR A 80 -10.03 -17.45 -11.98
N ASP A 81 -9.12 -17.16 -12.90
CA ASP A 81 -9.06 -17.88 -14.19
C ASP A 81 -8.55 -19.31 -14.01
N SER A 82 -7.53 -19.49 -13.16
CA SER A 82 -6.99 -20.82 -12.84
C SER A 82 -8.03 -21.71 -12.15
N MET A 83 -8.84 -21.16 -11.24
CA MET A 83 -9.91 -21.93 -10.58
C MET A 83 -11.07 -22.22 -11.52
N ILE A 84 -11.48 -21.24 -12.35
CA ILE A 84 -12.54 -21.46 -13.35
C ILE A 84 -12.10 -22.56 -14.31
N TYR A 85 -10.88 -22.49 -14.84
CA TYR A 85 -10.35 -23.48 -15.77
C TYR A 85 -10.26 -24.87 -15.14
N LEU A 86 -9.76 -24.99 -13.90
CA LEU A 86 -9.78 -26.26 -13.16
C LEU A 86 -11.20 -26.82 -13.02
N LEU A 87 -12.19 -25.96 -12.79
CA LEU A 87 -13.56 -26.40 -12.58
C LEU A 87 -14.34 -26.59 -13.90
N GLU A 88 -13.98 -26.01 -15.04
CA GLU A 88 -14.70 -26.19 -16.31
C GLU A 88 -14.01 -27.19 -17.24
N ASP A 89 -12.70 -27.04 -17.48
CA ASP A 89 -11.99 -27.63 -18.61
C ASP A 89 -10.94 -28.69 -18.25
N CYS A 90 -10.87 -29.08 -16.97
CA CYS A 90 -9.80 -29.93 -16.43
C CYS A 90 -9.66 -31.31 -17.11
N VAL A 91 -10.75 -31.90 -17.63
CA VAL A 91 -10.69 -33.18 -18.36
C VAL A 91 -9.94 -33.04 -19.67
N SER A 92 -10.20 -31.97 -20.42
CA SER A 92 -9.50 -31.68 -21.67
C SER A 92 -8.01 -31.46 -21.43
N GLU A 93 -7.66 -30.76 -20.34
CA GLU A 93 -6.28 -30.52 -19.93
C GLU A 93 -5.53 -31.82 -19.60
N TYR A 94 -6.18 -32.70 -18.83
CA TYR A 94 -5.63 -34.01 -18.49
C TYR A 94 -5.40 -34.89 -19.73
N ARG A 95 -6.35 -34.90 -20.67
CA ARG A 95 -6.20 -35.66 -21.93
C ARG A 95 -5.07 -35.13 -22.80
N MET A 96 -4.93 -33.81 -22.93
CA MET A 96 -3.79 -33.22 -23.64
C MET A 96 -2.45 -33.55 -22.98
N LEU A 97 -2.39 -33.58 -21.65
CA LEU A 97 -1.19 -34.00 -20.92
C LEU A 97 -0.82 -35.45 -21.24
N LEU A 98 -1.78 -36.37 -21.21
CA LEU A 98 -1.56 -37.77 -21.57
C LEU A 98 -1.11 -37.93 -23.04
N GLU A 99 -1.71 -37.18 -23.96
CA GLU A 99 -1.30 -37.17 -25.37
C GLU A 99 0.14 -36.65 -25.54
N ASN A 100 0.51 -35.57 -24.86
CA ASN A 100 1.87 -35.03 -24.89
C ASN A 100 2.90 -35.96 -24.24
N GLU A 101 2.58 -36.62 -23.12
CA GLU A 101 3.44 -37.64 -22.51
C GLU A 101 3.63 -38.83 -23.46
N SER A 102 2.56 -39.33 -24.06
CA SER A 102 2.65 -40.43 -25.05
C SER A 102 3.45 -40.04 -26.30
N THR A 103 3.41 -38.76 -26.69
CA THR A 103 4.18 -38.24 -27.82
C THR A 103 5.66 -38.11 -27.46
N ARG A 104 5.98 -37.62 -26.26
CA ARG A 104 7.35 -37.57 -25.71
C ARG A 104 7.94 -38.97 -25.54
N GLU A 105 7.16 -39.95 -25.10
CA GLU A 105 7.58 -41.34 -25.03
C GLU A 105 7.85 -41.93 -26.42
N ARG A 106 7.04 -41.58 -27.43
CA ARG A 106 7.26 -41.95 -28.85
C ARG A 106 8.46 -41.25 -29.48
N GLU A 107 8.79 -40.04 -29.06
CA GLU A 107 9.97 -39.30 -29.52
C GLU A 107 11.24 -39.82 -28.83
N ASN A 108 11.21 -40.05 -27.51
CA ASN A 108 12.31 -40.64 -26.76
C ASN A 108 12.61 -42.09 -27.18
N SER A 109 11.61 -42.86 -27.62
CA SER A 109 11.83 -44.19 -28.18
C SER A 109 12.45 -44.14 -29.58
N LYS A 110 12.17 -43.11 -30.38
CA LYS A 110 12.84 -42.86 -31.67
C LYS A 110 14.27 -42.32 -31.51
N GLU A 111 14.54 -41.50 -30.49
CA GLU A 111 15.90 -41.03 -30.18
C GLU A 111 16.77 -42.14 -29.56
N LYS A 112 16.18 -43.07 -28.78
CA LYS A 112 16.87 -44.25 -28.26
C LYS A 112 17.29 -45.26 -29.34
N GLU A 113 16.73 -45.18 -30.55
CA GLU A 113 17.22 -45.96 -31.70
C GLU A 113 18.41 -45.30 -32.43
N ILE A 114 18.80 -44.07 -32.09
CA ILE A 114 19.82 -43.31 -32.84
C ILE A 114 21.09 -42.97 -32.04
N LYS A 115 21.14 -43.16 -30.70
CA LYS A 115 22.38 -42.93 -29.93
C LYS A 115 22.61 -43.98 -28.84
N GLU A 116 23.45 -44.96 -29.16
CA GLU A 116 24.37 -45.52 -28.18
C GLU A 116 25.47 -44.49 -27.91
N GLU A 117 25.84 -44.36 -26.64
CA GLU A 117 26.92 -43.55 -26.04
C GLU A 117 26.55 -42.17 -25.45
N SER A 118 27.06 -41.98 -24.22
CA SER A 118 26.97 -40.88 -23.27
C SER A 118 25.67 -40.74 -22.45
N ARG A 119 25.71 -41.31 -21.24
CA ARG A 119 24.84 -40.95 -20.12
C ARG A 119 25.37 -39.66 -19.49
N GLU A 120 24.57 -38.62 -19.48
CA GLU A 120 24.64 -37.57 -18.46
C GLU A 120 23.24 -37.39 -17.85
N GLU A 121 23.20 -37.47 -16.53
CA GLU A 121 22.01 -37.31 -15.71
C GLU A 121 21.59 -35.83 -15.72
N THR A 122 20.51 -35.52 -16.43
CA THR A 122 19.74 -34.28 -16.18
C THR A 122 18.45 -34.63 -15.47
N ASP A 123 18.42 -34.27 -14.20
CA ASP A 123 17.28 -34.29 -13.30
C ASP A 123 16.23 -33.29 -13.80
N ALA A 124 15.26 -33.78 -14.57
CA ALA A 124 14.06 -33.05 -14.95
C ALA A 124 12.88 -33.79 -14.33
N SER A 125 12.31 -33.21 -13.27
CA SER A 125 11.13 -33.69 -12.56
C SER A 125 9.91 -33.76 -13.49
N SER A 126 9.79 -34.86 -14.22
CA SER A 126 8.59 -35.23 -14.97
C SER A 126 7.61 -35.89 -14.00
N GLU A 127 6.83 -35.09 -13.27
CA GLU A 127 5.75 -35.60 -12.41
C GLU A 127 4.71 -36.33 -13.27
N THR A 128 4.75 -37.66 -13.26
CA THR A 128 3.78 -38.52 -13.95
C THR A 128 2.50 -38.61 -13.12
N TYR A 129 1.37 -38.24 -13.71
CA TYR A 129 0.06 -38.32 -13.06
C TYR A 129 -0.51 -39.73 -13.19
N LYS A 130 -0.86 -40.37 -12.06
CA LYS A 130 -1.30 -41.78 -12.06
C LYS A 130 -2.78 -41.97 -12.42
N SER A 131 -3.60 -40.95 -12.22
CA SER A 131 -5.04 -40.96 -12.50
C SER A 131 -5.57 -39.53 -12.63
N PHE A 132 -6.77 -39.38 -13.18
CA PHE A 132 -7.45 -38.07 -13.25
C PHE A 132 -7.65 -37.48 -11.84
N LEU A 133 -8.00 -38.32 -10.86
CA LEU A 133 -8.12 -37.89 -9.46
C LEU A 133 -6.81 -37.34 -8.88
N ASP A 134 -5.66 -37.99 -9.16
CA ASP A 134 -4.34 -37.50 -8.72
C ASP A 134 -4.00 -36.15 -9.37
N PHE A 135 -4.29 -36.02 -10.67
CA PHE A 135 -4.14 -34.77 -11.41
C PHE A 135 -4.97 -33.62 -10.80
N VAL A 136 -6.27 -33.83 -10.62
CA VAL A 136 -7.17 -32.82 -10.05
C VAL A 136 -6.75 -32.44 -8.63
N ARG A 137 -6.39 -33.40 -7.78
CA ARG A 137 -5.96 -33.15 -6.39
C ARG A 137 -4.68 -32.31 -6.32
N LYS A 138 -3.65 -32.67 -7.09
CA LYS A 138 -2.39 -31.90 -7.17
C LYS A 138 -2.63 -30.49 -7.69
N ARG A 139 -3.43 -30.37 -8.75
CA ARG A 139 -3.76 -29.07 -9.35
C ARG A 139 -4.57 -28.20 -8.39
N PHE A 140 -5.57 -28.77 -7.73
CA PHE A 140 -6.36 -28.10 -6.70
C PHE A 140 -5.48 -27.56 -5.59
N VAL A 141 -4.55 -28.35 -5.04
CA VAL A 141 -3.60 -27.88 -4.00
C VAL A 141 -2.73 -26.73 -4.51
N SER A 142 -2.23 -26.81 -5.75
CA SER A 142 -1.42 -25.74 -6.34
C SER A 142 -2.17 -24.41 -6.50
N ILE A 143 -3.49 -24.47 -6.70
CA ILE A 143 -4.38 -23.31 -6.92
C ILE A 143 -5.08 -22.88 -5.61
N SER A 144 -5.01 -23.68 -4.55
CA SER A 144 -5.73 -23.48 -3.29
C SER A 144 -5.12 -22.42 -2.37
N SER A 145 -3.82 -22.14 -2.48
CA SER A 145 -3.14 -21.15 -1.62
C SER A 145 -3.37 -19.68 -2.01
N PRO A 146 -3.40 -19.28 -3.31
CA PRO A 146 -3.59 -17.88 -3.71
C PRO A 146 -4.91 -17.19 -3.33
N PRO A 147 -6.10 -17.83 -3.32
CA PRO A 147 -7.38 -17.12 -3.21
C PRO A 147 -7.55 -16.37 -1.89
N LYS A 148 -7.22 -17.02 -0.76
CA LYS A 148 -7.35 -16.40 0.58
C LYS A 148 -6.45 -15.19 0.73
N GLU A 149 -5.19 -15.31 0.32
CA GLU A 149 -4.24 -14.20 0.34
C GLU A 149 -4.70 -13.07 -0.58
N CYS A 150 -5.14 -13.40 -1.81
CA CYS A 150 -5.65 -12.41 -2.75
C CYS A 150 -6.87 -11.67 -2.21
N PHE A 151 -7.81 -12.34 -1.54
CA PHE A 151 -8.96 -11.65 -0.95
C PHE A 151 -8.57 -10.70 0.17
N LEU A 152 -7.59 -11.06 1.00
CA LEU A 152 -7.07 -10.15 2.02
C LEU A 152 -6.44 -8.91 1.38
N GLU A 153 -5.63 -9.09 0.33
CA GLU A 153 -5.03 -7.98 -0.42
C GLU A 153 -6.09 -7.09 -1.08
N LEU A 154 -7.08 -7.68 -1.74
CA LEU A 154 -8.20 -6.95 -2.36
C LEU A 154 -8.98 -6.16 -1.30
N CYS A 155 -9.26 -6.75 -0.14
CA CYS A 155 -9.99 -6.06 0.92
C CYS A 155 -9.19 -4.92 1.57
N LYS A 156 -7.87 -5.04 1.64
CA LYS A 156 -6.97 -3.97 2.12
C LYS A 156 -6.85 -2.81 1.13
N HIS A 157 -6.69 -3.14 -0.14
CA HIS A 157 -6.25 -2.20 -1.18
C HIS A 157 -7.37 -1.62 -2.04
N LEU A 158 -8.53 -2.28 -2.13
CA LEU A 158 -9.67 -1.74 -2.86
C LEU A 158 -10.56 -0.89 -1.94
N PRO A 159 -11.16 0.20 -2.47
CA PRO A 159 -12.08 1.07 -1.74
C PRO A 159 -13.18 0.32 -0.99
N LYS A 160 -13.60 0.82 0.18
CA LYS A 160 -14.61 0.14 1.02
C LYS A 160 -15.92 -0.10 0.28
N SER A 161 -16.35 0.83 -0.57
CA SER A 161 -17.57 0.68 -1.37
C SER A 161 -17.49 -0.49 -2.35
N TYR A 162 -16.30 -0.76 -2.89
CA TYR A 162 -16.07 -1.80 -3.88
C TYR A 162 -15.88 -3.18 -3.21
N THR A 163 -15.20 -3.21 -2.07
CA THR A 163 -15.01 -4.45 -1.30
C THR A 163 -16.31 -4.90 -0.67
N GLN A 164 -17.12 -3.98 -0.13
CA GLN A 164 -18.37 -4.30 0.56
C GLN A 164 -19.42 -4.95 -0.37
N SER A 165 -19.49 -4.53 -1.64
CA SER A 165 -20.41 -5.15 -2.62
C SER A 165 -20.02 -6.60 -2.96
N ASN A 166 -18.72 -6.90 -2.97
CA ASN A 166 -18.18 -8.22 -3.30
C ASN A 166 -17.87 -9.09 -2.07
N PHE A 167 -17.91 -8.54 -0.86
CA PHE A 167 -17.44 -9.20 0.37
C PHE A 167 -18.13 -10.53 0.64
N LYS A 168 -19.47 -10.57 0.53
CA LYS A 168 -20.25 -11.80 0.72
C LYS A 168 -19.81 -12.90 -0.24
N ASN A 169 -19.63 -12.55 -1.52
CA ASN A 169 -19.19 -13.50 -2.54
C ASN A 169 -17.76 -14.00 -2.26
N MET A 170 -16.85 -13.14 -1.82
CA MET A 170 -15.48 -13.53 -1.45
C MET A 170 -15.48 -14.53 -0.26
N ILE A 171 -16.23 -14.25 0.80
CA ILE A 171 -16.34 -15.16 1.96
C ILE A 171 -17.03 -16.47 1.57
N SER A 172 -18.12 -16.40 0.82
CA SER A 172 -18.81 -17.59 0.30
C SER A 172 -17.88 -18.46 -0.53
N LEU A 173 -17.05 -17.87 -1.38
CA LEU A 173 -16.11 -18.63 -2.20
C LEU A 173 -15.04 -19.33 -1.35
N ILE A 174 -14.52 -18.70 -0.29
CA ILE A 174 -13.57 -19.35 0.62
C ILE A 174 -14.23 -20.60 1.25
N GLY A 175 -15.44 -20.47 1.76
CA GLY A 175 -16.16 -21.60 2.37
C GLY A 175 -16.51 -22.70 1.37
N LEU A 176 -16.94 -22.32 0.16
CA LEU A 176 -17.22 -23.27 -0.93
C LEU A 176 -15.96 -24.01 -1.38
N HIS A 177 -14.84 -23.31 -1.46
CA HIS A 177 -13.54 -23.87 -1.81
C HIS A 177 -13.06 -24.88 -0.76
N GLU A 178 -13.18 -24.56 0.54
CA GLU A 178 -12.85 -25.49 1.63
C GLU A 178 -13.77 -26.72 1.64
N SER A 179 -15.07 -26.52 1.42
CA SER A 179 -16.05 -27.61 1.31
C SER A 179 -15.77 -28.50 0.11
N PHE A 180 -15.45 -27.92 -1.05
CA PHE A 180 -15.11 -28.67 -2.25
C PHE A 180 -13.82 -29.48 -2.05
N GLY A 181 -12.80 -28.88 -1.46
CA GLY A 181 -11.56 -29.57 -1.09
C GLY A 181 -11.84 -30.76 -0.17
N THR A 182 -12.61 -30.56 0.91
CA THR A 182 -12.92 -31.64 1.85
C THR A 182 -13.57 -32.84 1.16
N LEU A 183 -14.48 -32.62 0.20
CA LEU A 183 -15.11 -33.69 -0.57
C LEU A 183 -14.12 -34.35 -1.56
N LEU A 184 -13.30 -33.55 -2.26
CA LEU A 184 -12.36 -34.05 -3.27
C LEU A 184 -11.30 -34.98 -2.68
N PHE A 185 -10.91 -34.75 -1.42
CA PHE A 185 -9.88 -35.54 -0.72
C PHE A 185 -10.43 -36.75 0.06
N GLN A 186 -11.73 -37.06 -0.03
CA GLN A 186 -12.26 -38.29 0.55
C GLN A 186 -11.77 -39.53 -0.19
N ASP A 187 -11.47 -40.60 0.55
CA ASP A 187 -10.95 -41.87 0.00
C ASP A 187 -11.97 -42.59 -0.91
N SER A 188 -13.26 -42.29 -0.74
CA SER A 188 -14.36 -42.88 -1.51
C SER A 188 -14.58 -42.26 -2.89
N VAL A 189 -13.77 -41.27 -3.30
CA VAL A 189 -13.87 -40.65 -4.63
C VAL A 189 -13.11 -41.51 -5.63
N GLU A 190 -13.82 -42.08 -6.61
CA GLU A 190 -13.24 -42.85 -7.72
C GLU A 190 -12.88 -41.94 -8.91
N SER A 191 -11.79 -42.28 -9.62
CA SER A 191 -11.25 -41.42 -10.68
C SER A 191 -12.15 -41.36 -11.91
N GLU A 192 -12.75 -42.48 -12.28
CA GLU A 192 -13.64 -42.63 -13.44
C GLU A 192 -14.93 -41.83 -13.24
N VAL A 193 -15.50 -41.91 -12.03
CA VAL A 193 -16.70 -41.16 -11.65
C VAL A 193 -16.40 -39.65 -11.65
N LEU A 194 -15.23 -39.24 -11.16
CA LEU A 194 -14.82 -37.83 -11.18
C LEU A 194 -14.62 -37.33 -12.61
N GLU A 195 -14.00 -38.11 -13.50
CA GLU A 195 -13.82 -37.73 -14.90
C GLU A 195 -15.18 -37.57 -15.62
N GLU A 196 -16.14 -38.46 -15.35
CA GLU A 196 -17.50 -38.34 -15.89
C GLU A 196 -18.22 -37.09 -15.38
N LEU A 197 -18.14 -36.80 -14.08
CA LEU A 197 -18.70 -35.58 -13.50
C LEU A 197 -18.12 -34.32 -14.14
N PHE A 198 -16.81 -34.29 -14.37
CA PHE A 198 -16.13 -33.14 -14.97
C PHE A 198 -16.43 -32.98 -16.46
N SER A 199 -16.69 -34.09 -17.17
CA SER A 199 -17.04 -34.13 -18.60
C SER A 199 -18.48 -33.65 -18.91
N ARG A 200 -19.39 -33.66 -17.94
CA ARG A 200 -20.79 -33.26 -18.14
C ARG A 200 -20.96 -31.73 -18.05
N GLU A 201 -21.14 -31.05 -19.19
CA GLU A 201 -21.39 -29.60 -19.24
C GLU A 201 -22.79 -29.20 -18.73
N LYS A 202 -23.81 -30.05 -18.89
CA LYS A 202 -25.19 -29.78 -18.44
C LYS A 202 -25.90 -31.08 -18.06
N VAL A 203 -26.34 -31.19 -16.81
CA VAL A 203 -27.42 -32.12 -16.47
C VAL A 203 -28.72 -31.34 -16.54
N VAL A 204 -29.44 -31.52 -17.65
CA VAL A 204 -30.87 -31.27 -17.73
C VAL A 204 -31.55 -32.45 -17.06
N GLY A 205 -32.40 -32.18 -16.06
CA GLY A 205 -33.37 -33.14 -15.55
C GLY A 205 -33.20 -33.49 -14.08
N ASP A 206 -34.25 -33.20 -13.31
CA ASP A 206 -34.51 -33.70 -11.96
C ASP A 206 -34.43 -35.25 -11.92
N THR A 207 -33.29 -35.80 -11.55
CA THR A 207 -33.23 -37.14 -10.95
C THR A 207 -32.98 -36.99 -9.45
N PRO A 208 -33.93 -37.39 -8.58
CA PRO A 208 -33.74 -37.34 -7.14
C PRO A 208 -32.74 -38.44 -6.74
N GLN A 209 -31.45 -38.11 -6.74
CA GLN A 209 -30.42 -38.92 -6.11
C GLN A 209 -30.27 -38.53 -4.63
N PRO A 210 -29.90 -39.46 -3.75
CA PRO A 210 -29.87 -39.21 -2.31
C PRO A 210 -28.91 -38.06 -1.98
N LEU A 211 -29.33 -37.14 -1.10
CA LEU A 211 -28.55 -35.98 -0.63
C LEU A 211 -27.16 -36.33 -0.05
N MET A 212 -26.90 -37.62 0.21
CA MET A 212 -25.70 -38.16 0.86
C MET A 212 -24.63 -38.65 -0.14
N ASP A 213 -24.88 -38.63 -1.45
CA ASP A 213 -23.92 -39.13 -2.43
C ASP A 213 -22.81 -38.12 -2.72
N ILE A 214 -21.54 -38.52 -2.53
CA ILE A 214 -20.36 -37.65 -2.62
C ILE A 214 -20.19 -37.04 -4.03
N PRO A 215 -20.34 -37.80 -5.14
CA PRO A 215 -20.39 -37.27 -6.51
C PRO A 215 -21.40 -36.13 -6.69
N PHE A 216 -22.61 -36.28 -6.14
CA PHE A 216 -23.66 -35.26 -6.23
C PHE A 216 -23.26 -33.98 -5.48
N GLN A 217 -22.73 -34.13 -4.26
CA GLN A 217 -22.24 -32.98 -3.48
C GLN A 217 -21.06 -32.26 -4.14
N LEU A 218 -20.12 -33.01 -4.73
CA LEU A 218 -19.01 -32.46 -5.51
C LEU A 218 -19.53 -31.65 -6.70
N GLN A 219 -20.51 -32.18 -7.44
CA GLN A 219 -21.09 -31.49 -8.58
C GLN A 219 -21.90 -30.24 -8.18
N ALA A 220 -22.59 -30.27 -7.03
CA ALA A 220 -23.26 -29.10 -6.49
C ALA A 220 -22.26 -28.01 -6.10
N ARG A 221 -21.22 -28.37 -5.33
CA ARG A 221 -20.17 -27.43 -4.90
C ARG A 221 -19.37 -26.86 -6.07
N ARG A 222 -19.05 -27.68 -7.09
CA ARG A 222 -18.43 -27.22 -8.35
C ARG A 222 -19.26 -26.13 -9.02
N ARG A 223 -20.58 -26.33 -9.15
CA ARG A 223 -21.50 -25.36 -9.77
C ARG A 223 -21.61 -24.06 -8.97
N GLU A 224 -21.74 -24.17 -7.65
CA GLU A 224 -21.78 -23.00 -6.76
C GLU A 224 -20.47 -22.20 -6.82
N CYS A 225 -19.31 -22.89 -6.73
CA CYS A 225 -17.99 -22.27 -6.91
C CYS A 225 -17.91 -21.52 -8.23
N LEU A 226 -18.25 -22.16 -9.36
CA LEU A 226 -18.22 -21.55 -10.68
C LEU A 226 -19.13 -20.32 -10.79
N SER A 227 -20.33 -20.39 -10.23
CA SER A 227 -21.26 -19.26 -10.24
C SER A 227 -20.70 -18.05 -9.49
N VAL A 228 -20.14 -18.27 -8.30
CA VAL A 228 -19.53 -17.18 -7.51
C VAL A 228 -18.25 -16.66 -8.17
N LEU A 229 -17.40 -17.55 -8.71
CA LEU A 229 -16.19 -17.20 -9.45
C LEU A 229 -16.50 -16.31 -10.66
N LYS A 230 -17.46 -16.69 -11.50
CA LYS A 230 -17.87 -15.90 -12.67
C LYS A 230 -18.48 -14.55 -12.29
N THR A 231 -19.24 -14.50 -11.20
CA THR A 231 -19.78 -13.25 -10.66
C THR A 231 -18.66 -12.32 -10.24
N LEU A 232 -17.68 -12.81 -9.48
CA LEU A 232 -16.55 -12.02 -9.04
C LEU A 232 -15.63 -11.62 -10.20
N GLN A 233 -15.35 -12.52 -11.14
CA GLN A 233 -14.59 -12.23 -12.36
C GLN A 233 -15.25 -11.09 -13.16
N GLY A 234 -16.58 -11.14 -13.31
CA GLY A 234 -17.35 -10.06 -13.94
C GLY A 234 -17.16 -8.72 -13.23
N SER A 235 -17.26 -8.69 -11.89
CA SER A 235 -17.02 -7.47 -11.10
C SER A 235 -15.59 -6.95 -11.31
N PHE A 236 -14.57 -7.80 -11.13
CA PHE A 236 -13.17 -7.37 -11.16
C PHE A 236 -12.65 -7.03 -12.56
N ASN A 237 -13.26 -7.56 -13.62
CA ASN A 237 -12.92 -7.18 -15.00
C ASN A 237 -13.13 -5.68 -15.27
N GLU A 238 -14.01 -5.01 -14.50
CA GLU A 238 -14.21 -3.56 -14.59
C GLU A 238 -12.97 -2.75 -14.16
N LEU A 239 -12.06 -3.34 -13.37
CA LEU A 239 -10.81 -2.69 -12.91
C LEU A 239 -9.75 -2.59 -14.02
N GLY A 240 -9.93 -3.36 -15.10
CA GLY A 240 -8.94 -3.54 -16.16
C GLY A 240 -7.76 -4.42 -15.73
N MET A 241 -7.11 -5.04 -16.72
CA MET A 241 -6.04 -6.03 -16.51
C MET A 241 -4.63 -5.45 -16.63
N THR A 242 -4.51 -4.14 -16.84
CA THR A 242 -3.20 -3.47 -16.99
C THR A 242 -2.86 -2.67 -15.74
N GLU A 243 -1.56 -2.49 -15.48
CA GLU A 243 -1.13 -1.64 -14.38
C GLU A 243 -1.68 -0.20 -14.49
N GLU A 244 -1.78 0.32 -15.71
CA GLU A 244 -2.28 1.68 -15.96
C GLU A 244 -3.79 1.80 -15.64
N SER A 245 -4.59 0.82 -16.06
CA SER A 245 -6.03 0.79 -15.72
C SER A 245 -6.26 0.68 -14.20
N ILE A 246 -5.44 -0.12 -13.52
CA ILE A 246 -5.51 -0.25 -12.05
C ILE A 246 -5.09 1.05 -11.36
N LYS A 247 -4.06 1.74 -11.87
CA LYS A 247 -3.65 3.07 -11.38
C LYS A 247 -4.76 4.08 -11.51
N ASP A 248 -5.36 4.16 -12.69
CA ASP A 248 -6.48 5.06 -12.97
C ASP A 248 -7.68 4.75 -12.07
N PHE A 249 -8.04 3.47 -11.92
CA PHE A 249 -9.09 3.05 -11.00
C PHE A 249 -8.81 3.51 -9.56
N CYS A 250 -7.60 3.26 -9.04
CA CYS A 250 -7.23 3.63 -7.68
C CYS A 250 -7.35 5.14 -7.45
N LEU A 251 -6.91 5.96 -8.41
CA LEU A 251 -7.00 7.42 -8.32
C LEU A 251 -8.45 7.92 -8.46
N GLN A 252 -9.26 7.28 -9.30
CA GLN A 252 -10.67 7.63 -9.48
C GLN A 252 -11.54 7.31 -8.27
N ALA A 253 -11.24 6.20 -7.59
CA ALA A 253 -12.03 5.72 -6.47
C ALA A 253 -11.57 6.28 -5.11
N ALA A 254 -10.38 6.87 -5.04
CA ALA A 254 -9.87 7.48 -3.82
C ALA A 254 -10.76 8.64 -3.32
N SER A 255 -10.96 8.69 -2.01
CA SER A 255 -11.60 9.81 -1.31
C SER A 255 -10.58 10.80 -0.77
N LEU A 256 -9.36 10.32 -0.47
CA LEU A 256 -8.26 11.14 0.03
C LEU A 256 -7.01 10.89 -0.80
N LEU A 257 -6.47 11.97 -1.37
CA LEU A 257 -5.25 11.96 -2.15
C LEU A 257 -4.14 12.67 -1.39
N LEU A 258 -3.00 11.98 -1.25
CA LEU A 258 -1.77 12.47 -0.67
C LEU A 258 -0.71 12.48 -1.78
N CYS A 259 -0.05 13.61 -1.99
CA CYS A 259 1.04 13.67 -2.99
C CYS A 259 2.02 14.79 -2.66
N THR A 260 3.04 15.01 -3.50
CA THR A 260 3.83 16.26 -3.48
C THR A 260 3.17 17.34 -4.37
N ALA A 261 3.36 18.63 -4.04
CA ALA A 261 2.76 19.75 -4.77
C ALA A 261 3.08 19.67 -6.27
N SER A 262 4.33 19.36 -6.62
CA SER A 262 4.73 19.08 -8.00
C SER A 262 3.95 17.91 -8.61
N THR A 263 3.94 16.74 -7.97
CA THR A 263 3.32 15.53 -8.53
C THR A 263 1.80 15.61 -8.70
N SER A 264 1.15 16.55 -8.00
CA SER A 264 -0.28 16.82 -8.18
C SER A 264 -0.67 17.11 -9.63
N TYR A 265 0.30 17.51 -10.49
CA TYR A 265 0.07 17.69 -11.93
C TYR A 265 -0.56 16.45 -12.59
N LYS A 266 -0.25 15.24 -12.11
CA LYS A 266 -0.79 13.98 -12.64
C LYS A 266 -2.31 13.91 -12.52
N LEU A 267 -2.90 14.60 -11.55
CA LEU A 267 -4.35 14.61 -11.37
C LEU A 267 -5.08 15.36 -12.49
N HIS A 268 -4.39 16.16 -13.30
CA HIS A 268 -4.98 16.79 -14.48
C HIS A 268 -5.26 15.81 -15.62
N SER A 269 -4.53 14.69 -15.71
CA SER A 269 -4.72 13.70 -16.77
C SER A 269 -5.69 12.58 -16.41
N VAL A 270 -6.01 12.42 -15.12
CA VAL A 270 -6.89 11.36 -14.64
C VAL A 270 -8.34 11.80 -14.71
N LYS A 271 -9.20 10.95 -15.29
CA LYS A 271 -10.66 11.16 -15.33
C LYS A 271 -11.31 10.83 -13.98
N MET A 272 -11.01 11.62 -12.95
CA MET A 272 -11.52 11.45 -11.60
C MET A 272 -12.55 12.51 -11.22
N ARG A 273 -13.28 12.26 -10.11
CA ARG A 273 -14.08 13.30 -9.47
C ARG A 273 -13.14 14.41 -8.96
N PRO A 274 -13.35 15.67 -9.33
CA PRO A 274 -12.44 16.73 -8.94
C PRO A 274 -12.39 16.90 -7.41
N PRO A 275 -11.20 17.13 -6.82
CA PRO A 275 -11.10 17.48 -5.41
C PRO A 275 -11.81 18.80 -5.15
N ARG A 276 -12.54 18.87 -4.03
CA ARG A 276 -13.24 20.10 -3.60
C ARG A 276 -12.47 20.89 -2.56
N ILE A 277 -11.65 20.19 -1.78
CA ILE A 277 -10.82 20.75 -0.72
C ILE A 277 -9.36 20.42 -1.03
N LEU A 278 -8.53 21.44 -0.97
CA LEU A 278 -7.08 21.32 -1.06
C LEU A 278 -6.46 21.77 0.27
N VAL A 279 -5.63 20.92 0.87
CA VAL A 279 -4.79 21.25 2.00
C VAL A 279 -3.33 21.22 1.54
N ILE A 280 -2.60 22.29 1.82
CA ILE A 280 -1.17 22.40 1.56
C ILE A 280 -0.49 22.61 2.92
N ASP A 281 0.02 21.53 3.54
CA ASP A 281 0.83 21.62 4.76
C ASP A 281 2.24 22.16 4.46
N GLU A 282 3.01 22.75 5.36
CA GLU A 282 4.34 23.34 5.04
C GLU A 282 4.33 24.34 3.85
N ALA A 283 3.21 25.01 3.58
CA ALA A 283 3.02 25.93 2.45
C ALA A 283 4.02 27.09 2.42
N ALA A 284 4.57 27.47 3.58
CA ALA A 284 5.60 28.50 3.70
C ALA A 284 6.95 28.09 3.08
N GLN A 285 7.20 26.78 2.93
CA GLN A 285 8.42 26.24 2.32
C GLN A 285 8.34 26.09 0.79
N LEU A 286 7.16 26.32 0.20
CA LEU A 286 6.97 26.20 -1.24
C LEU A 286 7.24 27.53 -1.96
N LYS A 287 7.77 27.45 -3.18
CA LYS A 287 7.69 28.56 -4.13
C LYS A 287 6.23 28.76 -4.52
N GLU A 288 5.87 30.00 -4.80
CA GLU A 288 4.52 30.32 -5.24
C GLU A 288 4.07 29.51 -6.46
N CYS A 289 4.96 29.26 -7.42
CA CYS A 289 4.67 28.44 -8.59
C CYS A 289 4.42 26.96 -8.26
N GLU A 290 4.99 26.44 -7.18
CA GLU A 290 4.77 25.06 -6.74
C GLU A 290 3.39 24.92 -6.08
N SER A 291 2.97 25.90 -5.27
CA SER A 291 1.60 25.96 -4.74
C SER A 291 0.55 26.14 -5.84
N ALA A 292 0.91 26.81 -6.94
CA ALA A 292 0.00 27.04 -8.06
C ALA A 292 -0.38 25.76 -8.82
N ILE A 293 0.42 24.70 -8.76
CA ILE A 293 0.15 23.43 -9.45
C ILE A 293 -1.15 22.79 -8.93
N PRO A 294 -1.27 22.44 -7.63
CA PRO A 294 -2.51 21.86 -7.12
C PRO A 294 -3.66 22.87 -7.11
N LEU A 295 -3.40 24.18 -6.97
CA LEU A 295 -4.44 25.22 -7.01
C LEU A 295 -5.16 25.33 -8.36
N GLN A 296 -4.55 24.85 -9.44
CA GLN A 296 -5.15 24.85 -10.78
C GLN A 296 -6.09 23.65 -11.02
N LEU A 297 -6.19 22.72 -10.05
CA LEU A 297 -7.11 21.60 -10.18
C LEU A 297 -8.55 22.09 -10.29
N ARG A 298 -9.26 21.56 -11.28
CA ARG A 298 -10.65 21.93 -11.53
C ARG A 298 -11.52 21.49 -10.36
N GLY A 299 -12.57 22.26 -10.06
CA GLY A 299 -13.58 21.90 -9.06
C GLY A 299 -13.22 22.20 -7.62
N LEU A 300 -12.01 22.71 -7.34
CA LEU A 300 -11.64 23.22 -6.02
C LEU A 300 -12.59 24.33 -5.57
N ARG A 301 -13.06 24.22 -4.33
CA ARG A 301 -13.94 25.18 -3.66
C ARG A 301 -13.27 25.83 -2.46
N HIS A 302 -12.40 25.09 -1.78
CA HIS A 302 -11.68 25.56 -0.60
C HIS A 302 -10.21 25.15 -0.70
N ALA A 303 -9.33 26.08 -0.31
CA ALA A 303 -7.90 25.83 -0.18
C ALA A 303 -7.46 26.26 1.22
N ILE A 304 -6.74 25.38 1.91
CA ILE A 304 -6.19 25.59 3.25
C ILE A 304 -4.68 25.52 3.12
N LEU A 305 -4.01 26.63 3.40
CA LEU A 305 -2.55 26.69 3.45
C LEU A 305 -2.14 26.64 4.93
N VAL A 306 -1.43 25.59 5.31
CA VAL A 306 -0.83 25.44 6.65
C VAL A 306 0.68 25.60 6.47
N GLY A 307 1.30 26.42 7.31
CA GLY A 307 2.72 26.71 7.20
C GLY A 307 3.12 27.79 8.18
N ASP A 308 4.42 28.06 8.24
CA ASP A 308 5.02 29.02 9.15
C ASP A 308 6.08 29.84 8.43
N GLU A 309 5.80 31.13 8.20
CA GLU A 309 6.72 32.01 7.48
C GLU A 309 7.97 32.36 8.29
N LEU A 310 8.02 32.01 9.59
CA LEU A 310 9.16 32.22 10.47
C LEU A 310 10.13 31.03 10.49
N GLN A 311 9.79 29.94 9.79
CA GLN A 311 10.65 28.77 9.62
C GLN A 311 11.44 28.86 8.30
N LEU A 312 11.89 27.72 7.77
CA LEU A 312 12.71 27.67 6.57
C LEU A 312 11.92 28.15 5.33
N PRO A 313 12.44 29.09 4.54
CA PRO A 313 11.83 29.48 3.27
C PRO A 313 12.13 28.45 2.17
N ALA A 314 11.51 28.63 1.00
CA ALA A 314 11.80 27.80 -0.16
C ALA A 314 13.27 27.89 -0.61
N MET A 315 13.85 26.74 -0.95
CA MET A 315 15.23 26.68 -1.44
C MET A 315 15.36 27.28 -2.84
N VAL A 316 16.24 28.27 -2.99
CA VAL A 316 16.59 28.94 -4.24
C VAL A 316 18.10 29.01 -4.37
N GLU A 317 18.66 28.27 -5.35
CA GLU A 317 20.11 28.20 -5.57
C GLU A 317 20.65 29.47 -6.25
N SER A 318 19.90 30.03 -7.20
CA SER A 318 20.30 31.23 -7.94
C SER A 318 20.18 32.48 -7.08
N ASN A 319 21.29 33.19 -6.89
CA ASN A 319 21.31 34.48 -6.19
C ASN A 319 20.39 35.50 -6.86
N ILE A 320 20.40 35.57 -8.19
CA ILE A 320 19.55 36.49 -8.96
C ILE A 320 18.07 36.20 -8.69
N SER A 321 17.68 34.91 -8.67
CA SER A 321 16.30 34.52 -8.39
C SER A 321 15.92 34.82 -6.95
N ARG A 322 16.83 34.63 -5.99
CA ARG A 322 16.61 34.96 -4.58
C ARG A 322 16.41 36.47 -4.40
N GLU A 323 17.25 37.30 -5.01
CA GLU A 323 17.13 38.76 -5.01
C GLU A 323 15.83 39.24 -5.66
N ALA A 324 15.36 38.54 -6.70
CA ALA A 324 14.07 38.79 -7.33
C ALA A 324 12.86 38.31 -6.50
N GLY A 325 13.07 37.74 -5.30
CA GLY A 325 12.00 37.28 -4.42
C GLY A 325 11.36 35.95 -4.83
N PHE A 326 12.03 35.14 -5.67
CA PHE A 326 11.50 33.85 -6.13
C PHE A 326 11.26 32.84 -4.99
N GLY A 327 11.97 33.00 -3.86
CA GLY A 327 11.81 32.14 -2.68
C GLY A 327 10.59 32.48 -1.83
N ARG A 328 9.89 33.58 -2.10
CA ARG A 328 8.68 33.97 -1.37
C ARG A 328 7.56 32.96 -1.65
N SER A 329 6.98 32.43 -0.59
CA SER A 329 5.86 31.50 -0.71
C SER A 329 4.54 32.22 -0.97
N LEU A 330 3.55 31.47 -1.48
CA LEU A 330 2.17 31.99 -1.58
C LEU A 330 1.63 32.33 -0.18
N PHE A 331 1.95 31.52 0.82
CA PHE A 331 1.55 31.74 2.21
C PHE A 331 2.07 33.09 2.74
N GLU A 332 3.37 33.35 2.57
CA GLU A 332 4.00 34.61 2.97
C GLU A 332 3.41 35.80 2.20
N ARG A 333 3.20 35.66 0.89
CA ARG A 333 2.57 36.72 0.08
C ARG A 333 1.16 37.05 0.58
N MET A 334 0.33 36.06 0.84
CA MET A 334 -1.03 36.26 1.36
C MET A 334 -1.02 36.94 2.74
N SER A 335 -0.10 36.53 3.62
CA SER A 335 0.14 37.16 4.93
C SER A 335 0.49 38.66 4.76
N SER A 336 1.43 38.98 3.86
CA SER A 336 1.85 40.36 3.57
C SER A 336 0.73 41.25 2.99
N LEU A 337 -0.24 40.65 2.30
CA LEU A 337 -1.40 41.33 1.74
C LEU A 337 -2.53 41.56 2.76
N GLY A 338 -2.33 41.14 4.02
CA GLY A 338 -3.27 41.34 5.11
C GLY A 338 -4.37 40.27 5.22
N HIS A 339 -4.21 39.12 4.55
CA HIS A 339 -5.10 37.99 4.79
C HIS A 339 -4.96 37.50 6.23
N SER A 340 -6.10 37.27 6.89
CA SER A 340 -6.11 36.75 8.26
C SER A 340 -5.50 35.35 8.32
N LYS A 341 -4.52 35.16 9.21
CA LYS A 341 -3.96 33.85 9.53
C LYS A 341 -4.37 33.41 10.93
N HIS A 342 -4.59 32.12 11.10
CA HIS A 342 -4.90 31.53 12.39
C HIS A 342 -3.62 30.92 12.99
N LEU A 343 -3.20 31.42 14.16
CA LEU A 343 -2.04 30.88 14.87
C LEU A 343 -2.48 29.74 15.79
N LEU A 344 -2.02 28.52 15.51
CA LEU A 344 -2.12 27.41 16.46
C LEU A 344 -1.14 27.66 17.60
N ASN A 345 -1.66 28.11 18.73
CA ASN A 345 -0.86 28.72 19.79
C ASN A 345 -0.53 27.78 20.95
N ILE A 346 -0.68 26.46 20.79
CA ILE A 346 -0.33 25.47 21.82
C ILE A 346 0.69 24.49 21.23
N GLN A 347 1.85 24.36 21.87
CA GLN A 347 2.90 23.41 21.48
C GLN A 347 2.87 22.16 22.35
N TYR A 348 3.03 21.00 21.71
CA TYR A 348 2.94 19.68 22.33
C TYR A 348 4.26 18.89 22.28
N ARG A 349 5.34 19.46 21.73
CA ARG A 349 6.55 18.72 21.35
C ARG A 349 7.64 18.80 22.43
N MET A 350 8.02 20.01 22.83
CA MET A 350 9.28 20.26 23.55
C MET A 350 9.04 20.78 24.98
N HIS A 351 10.02 20.56 25.86
CA HIS A 351 9.97 21.08 27.24
C HIS A 351 9.91 22.62 27.25
N PRO A 352 9.21 23.27 28.21
CA PRO A 352 9.09 24.73 28.30
C PRO A 352 10.41 25.52 28.24
N SER A 353 11.50 24.97 28.77
CA SER A 353 12.81 25.63 28.71
C SER A 353 13.39 25.70 27.29
N ILE A 354 13.05 24.74 26.42
CA ILE A 354 13.46 24.73 25.00
C ILE A 354 12.57 25.70 24.22
N SER A 355 11.24 25.65 24.42
CA SER A 355 10.27 26.48 23.67
C SER A 355 10.38 27.97 24.01
N SER A 356 10.86 28.31 25.20
CA SER A 356 10.98 29.70 25.68
C SER A 356 11.73 30.61 24.71
N PHE A 357 12.91 30.19 24.21
CA PHE A 357 13.71 31.02 23.32
C PHE A 357 13.03 31.25 21.95
N PRO A 358 12.58 30.21 21.20
CA PRO A 358 11.87 30.45 19.95
C PRO A 358 10.58 31.26 20.14
N ASN A 359 9.81 31.00 21.19
CA ASN A 359 8.56 31.71 21.48
C ASN A 359 8.77 33.22 21.68
N MET A 360 9.78 33.59 22.46
CA MET A 360 10.13 34.98 22.71
C MET A 360 10.63 35.68 21.44
N ASN A 361 11.53 35.04 20.67
CA ASN A 361 12.20 35.70 19.54
C ASN A 361 11.34 35.74 18.27
N PHE A 362 10.53 34.72 18.01
CA PHE A 362 9.80 34.60 16.74
C PHE A 362 8.29 34.80 16.91
N TYR A 363 7.71 34.39 18.02
CA TYR A 363 6.25 34.34 18.17
C TYR A 363 5.68 35.37 19.16
N SER A 364 6.51 36.28 19.67
CA SER A 364 6.12 37.32 20.63
C SER A 364 5.43 36.76 21.89
N ASN A 365 5.93 35.61 22.39
CA ASN A 365 5.36 34.90 23.56
C ASN A 365 3.90 34.46 23.40
N ARG A 366 3.41 34.31 22.17
CA ARG A 366 2.02 33.87 21.92
C ARG A 366 1.81 32.36 21.99
N ILE A 367 2.88 31.57 21.97
CA ILE A 367 2.80 30.10 22.07
C ILE A 367 2.71 29.68 23.54
N LEU A 368 1.83 28.73 23.83
CA LEU A 368 1.58 28.15 25.14
C LEU A 368 2.05 26.70 25.18
N ASP A 369 2.56 26.27 26.33
CA ASP A 369 2.97 24.88 26.53
C ASP A 369 1.80 24.00 27.00
N ALA A 370 1.54 22.92 26.28
CA ALA A 370 0.52 21.94 26.61
C ALA A 370 0.80 21.19 27.93
N PRO A 371 -0.21 20.57 28.57
CA PRO A 371 0.00 19.80 29.80
C PRO A 371 0.94 18.60 29.66
N ASN A 372 1.02 17.98 28.47
CA ASN A 372 1.86 16.79 28.25
C ASN A 372 3.36 17.09 28.38
N VAL A 373 3.81 18.27 27.94
CA VAL A 373 5.22 18.69 27.98
C VAL A 373 5.69 19.17 29.36
N LYS A 374 4.76 19.30 30.31
CA LYS A 374 5.00 19.70 31.71
C LYS A 374 5.02 18.52 32.67
N ARG A 375 4.89 17.28 32.16
CA ARG A 375 4.89 16.07 32.99
C ARG A 375 6.32 15.74 33.41
N LYS A 376 6.47 15.06 34.56
CA LYS A 376 7.76 14.54 35.07
C LYS A 376 8.58 13.75 34.04
N GLY A 377 7.92 13.13 33.04
CA GLY A 377 8.62 12.43 31.95
C GLY A 377 9.55 13.34 31.13
N TYR A 378 9.25 14.64 31.03
CA TYR A 378 10.10 15.64 30.37
C TYR A 378 11.23 16.18 31.27
N GLU A 379 11.24 15.81 32.56
CA GLU A 379 12.29 16.18 33.53
C GLU A 379 13.37 15.08 33.66
N LYS A 380 13.29 14.02 32.85
CA LYS A 380 14.25 12.91 32.86
C LYS A 380 15.63 13.37 32.40
N HIS A 381 16.65 12.98 33.16
CA HIS A 381 18.05 13.24 32.84
C HIS A 381 18.68 11.97 32.30
N TYR A 382 19.01 11.95 31.01
CA TYR A 382 19.57 10.77 30.35
C TYR A 382 21.09 10.66 30.51
N LEU A 383 21.75 11.76 30.88
CA LEU A 383 23.19 11.82 31.10
C LEU A 383 23.48 12.48 32.45
N PRO A 384 24.49 11.99 33.19
CA PRO A 384 24.85 12.55 34.49
C PRO A 384 25.63 13.85 34.33
N GLY A 385 25.33 14.82 35.19
CA GLY A 385 26.09 16.06 35.32
C GLY A 385 25.32 17.31 34.86
N PRO A 386 25.67 18.49 35.41
CA PRO A 386 24.91 19.73 35.19
C PRO A 386 24.97 20.24 33.74
N MET A 387 25.93 19.76 32.95
CA MET A 387 26.09 20.14 31.54
C MET A 387 25.10 19.47 30.59
N PHE A 388 24.32 18.48 31.04
CA PHE A 388 23.36 17.73 30.22
C PHE A 388 21.91 17.98 30.68
N GLY A 389 21.61 19.25 30.99
CA GLY A 389 20.23 19.67 31.24
C GLY A 389 19.37 19.61 29.97
N THR A 390 18.09 19.95 30.11
CA THR A 390 17.09 19.86 29.03
C THR A 390 17.47 20.61 27.75
N TYR A 391 18.27 21.67 27.88
CA TYR A 391 18.87 22.42 26.78
C TYR A 391 20.25 22.89 27.20
N SER A 392 21.28 22.54 26.44
CA SER A 392 22.67 22.87 26.76
C SER A 392 23.44 23.24 25.48
N PHE A 393 24.24 24.30 25.55
CA PHE A 393 25.18 24.67 24.50
C PHE A 393 26.59 24.23 24.92
N ILE A 394 27.20 23.33 24.14
CA ILE A 394 28.52 22.79 24.45
C ILE A 394 29.52 23.40 23.47
N ASN A 395 30.36 24.31 23.97
CA ASN A 395 31.38 24.97 23.16
C ASN A 395 32.58 24.03 22.92
N ILE A 396 32.91 23.74 21.66
CA ILE A 396 34.03 22.87 21.26
C ILE A 396 35.19 23.73 20.76
N VAL A 397 36.05 24.15 21.70
CA VAL A 397 37.10 25.15 21.45
C VAL A 397 38.13 24.71 20.40
N ASP A 398 38.47 23.42 20.35
CA ASP A 398 39.49 22.88 19.44
C ASP A 398 38.91 22.39 18.10
N GLY A 399 37.62 22.63 17.85
CA GLY A 399 36.95 22.27 16.61
C GLY A 399 37.43 23.09 15.42
N ARG A 400 37.70 22.44 14.30
CA ARG A 400 38.03 23.09 13.02
C ARG A 400 37.19 22.50 11.91
N GLU A 401 36.64 23.38 11.09
CA GLU A 401 35.89 23.00 9.90
C GLU A 401 36.84 22.58 8.77
N GLU A 402 36.47 21.51 8.07
CA GLU A 402 37.17 20.96 6.92
C GLU A 402 36.18 20.78 5.79
N GLN A 403 36.63 21.01 4.55
CA GLN A 403 35.83 20.71 3.37
C GLN A 403 35.82 19.19 3.12
N GLY A 404 34.64 18.62 2.93
CA GLY A 404 34.49 17.21 2.55
C GLY A 404 35.01 16.90 1.14
N TYR A 405 34.89 15.63 0.72
CA TYR A 405 35.14 15.24 -0.67
C TYR A 405 34.20 16.00 -1.62
N VAL A 406 34.55 16.07 -2.91
CA VAL A 406 33.74 16.75 -3.93
C VAL A 406 32.28 16.28 -3.87
N GLY A 407 31.35 17.22 -3.63
CA GLY A 407 29.91 16.95 -3.46
C GLY A 407 29.44 16.83 -2.01
N TYR A 408 30.34 16.76 -1.03
CA TYR A 408 30.02 16.82 0.40
C TYR A 408 30.21 18.25 0.95
N GLY A 409 29.39 18.62 1.92
CA GLY A 409 29.49 19.91 2.63
C GLY A 409 30.69 19.99 3.59
N TRP A 410 30.65 21.00 4.46
CA TRP A 410 31.63 21.18 5.53
C TRP A 410 31.43 20.16 6.65
N ARG A 411 32.52 19.81 7.35
CA ARG A 411 32.49 18.90 8.51
C ARG A 411 33.45 19.38 9.60
N ASN A 412 33.23 18.97 10.85
CA ASN A 412 34.15 19.19 11.95
C ASN A 412 34.35 17.88 12.73
N LEU A 413 35.53 17.27 12.60
CA LEU A 413 35.79 15.94 13.18
C LEU A 413 35.85 15.93 14.71
N VAL A 414 36.19 17.06 15.33
CA VAL A 414 36.22 17.20 16.80
C VAL A 414 34.80 17.23 17.35
N GLU A 415 33.91 18.01 16.71
CA GLU A 415 32.48 18.00 17.04
C GLU A 415 31.88 16.60 16.84
N VAL A 416 32.22 15.91 15.74
CA VAL A 416 31.78 14.53 15.50
C VAL A 416 32.22 13.60 16.64
N ALA A 417 33.47 13.67 17.08
CA ALA A 417 33.97 12.83 18.18
C ALA A 417 33.19 13.08 19.48
N VAL A 418 32.86 14.34 19.78
CA VAL A 418 32.06 14.71 20.96
C VAL A 418 30.61 14.23 20.82
N VAL A 419 29.97 14.45 19.67
CA VAL A 419 28.62 13.95 19.37
C VAL A 419 28.57 12.43 19.50
N MET A 420 29.55 11.70 18.93
CA MET A 420 29.63 10.25 19.08
C MET A 420 29.77 9.82 20.54
N LYS A 421 30.57 10.53 21.35
CA LYS A 421 30.70 10.24 22.77
C LYS A 421 29.37 10.44 23.52
N ILE A 422 28.66 11.52 23.24
CA ILE A 422 27.34 11.82 23.81
C ILE A 422 26.35 10.73 23.42
N LEU A 423 26.26 10.38 22.13
CA LEU A 423 25.38 9.31 21.63
C LEU A 423 25.70 7.95 22.25
N LEU A 424 26.98 7.58 22.35
CA LEU A 424 27.40 6.34 23.01
C LEU A 424 27.03 6.32 24.49
N ASN A 425 27.16 7.46 25.18
CA ASN A 425 26.75 7.56 26.58
C ASN A 425 25.23 7.48 26.73
N LEU A 426 24.46 8.10 25.81
CA LEU A 426 23.00 8.00 25.78
C LEU A 426 22.55 6.55 25.53
N TYR A 427 23.21 5.85 24.61
CA TYR A 427 22.93 4.44 24.31
C TYR A 427 23.27 3.51 25.49
N LYS A 428 24.38 3.76 26.18
CA LYS A 428 24.78 2.99 27.37
C LYS A 428 23.95 3.34 28.60
N GLY A 429 23.47 4.57 28.69
CA GLY A 429 22.62 5.10 29.74
C GLY A 429 21.19 4.58 29.63
N ASN A 430 21.01 3.25 29.70
CA ASN A 430 19.70 2.68 29.96
C ASN A 430 19.30 3.04 31.40
N TYR A 431 18.35 3.99 31.49
CA TYR A 431 17.47 4.31 32.62
C TYR A 431 18.17 4.54 33.98
N ILE A 432 18.40 5.82 34.31
CA ILE A 432 18.39 6.29 35.71
C ILE A 432 17.04 6.95 35.98
#